data_AF-A0A7K7JT29-F1
#
_entry.id   AF-A0A7K7JT29-F1
#
_cell.length_a   1.000
_cell.length_b   1.000
_cell.length_c   1.000
_cell.angle_alpha   90.00
_cell.angle_beta   90.00
_cell.angle_gamma   90.00
#
_symmetry.space_group_name_H-M   'P 1'
#
loop_
_entity.id
_entity.type
_entity.pdbx_description
1 polymer ?
#
loop_
_entity_poly.entity_id
_entity_poly.type
_entity_poly.pdbx_seq_one_letter_code
_entity_poly.pdbx_strand_id
1 'polypeptide(L)'
;TGGTAHVSFVCQRCCQPLKLDTSFKVLDRLTIQELTAPLVSAAPARPGDLHEEESALMEVRRVRRRGSAAAAPPGLPVTVFPCLQEAFVENRQDGVSRRFIPPARMMSTESANSFTLIGEASDGGTMENLSRRLKVTGDLFDIMSGQTDVDHPLCEECTDTLLDQLDTQLNITENECQNYKRCLEILEQMNEDDKEKLQAELKELALEEERLIQELEDVEKNRKIVAEDFEKVRAEAERLEQEEAQYQKEYCEFKRQQLELDDELKSVDNQMRYAQMQLDKLKKTNVFNATFHIWHSGQFGTINNFRLGRLPSVPVEWNEINAAWGQTVLLLHALANKMGLKFQRYRLVPYGNHSYLESLTDKSK
;
A
#
# COMPACT_ATOMS: atom_id res chain seq x y z
N THR A 1 -25.99 -66.54 36.89
CA THR A 1 -25.93 -65.19 36.26
C THR A 1 -25.35 -65.34 34.88
N GLY A 2 -26.19 -65.55 33.86
CA GLY A 2 -25.77 -65.69 32.46
C GLY A 2 -26.12 -64.41 31.71
N GLY A 3 -25.11 -63.64 31.30
CA GLY A 3 -25.31 -62.45 30.49
C GLY A 3 -25.54 -62.86 29.03
N THR A 4 -26.75 -62.65 28.52
CA THR A 4 -27.01 -62.72 27.08
C THR A 4 -26.46 -61.46 26.42
N ALA A 5 -25.51 -61.61 25.49
CA ALA A 5 -25.03 -60.51 24.66
C ALA A 5 -26.20 -59.89 23.87
N HIS A 6 -26.59 -58.66 24.21
CA HIS A 6 -27.64 -57.93 23.54
C HIS A 6 -27.00 -56.91 22.59
N VAL A 7 -27.17 -57.11 21.30
CA VAL A 7 -26.84 -56.08 20.31
C VAL A 7 -27.91 -55.00 20.41
N SER A 8 -27.48 -53.75 20.68
CA SER A 8 -28.37 -52.59 20.64
C SER A 8 -28.19 -51.90 19.29
N PHE A 9 -29.28 -51.77 18.54
CA PHE A 9 -29.33 -50.88 17.40
C PHE A 9 -29.62 -49.48 17.93
N VAL A 10 -29.20 -48.44 17.21
CA VAL A 10 -29.50 -47.05 17.57
C VAL A 10 -30.32 -46.42 16.46
N CYS A 11 -31.25 -45.54 16.83
CA CYS A 11 -31.96 -44.73 15.87
C CYS A 11 -30.94 -43.82 15.17
N GLN A 12 -30.91 -43.82 13.83
CA GLN A 12 -29.95 -42.99 13.09
C GLN A 12 -30.25 -41.48 13.18
N ARG A 13 -31.47 -41.11 13.61
CA ARG A 13 -31.88 -39.71 13.78
C ARG A 13 -31.68 -39.16 15.19
N CYS A 14 -31.96 -39.94 16.24
CA CYS A 14 -31.89 -39.47 17.64
C CYS A 14 -30.85 -40.22 18.50
N CYS A 15 -30.12 -41.19 17.94
CA CYS A 15 -29.11 -42.01 18.62
C CYS A 15 -29.61 -42.77 19.85
N GLN A 16 -30.93 -42.89 20.04
CA GLN A 16 -31.52 -43.65 21.14
C GLN A 16 -31.46 -45.17 20.87
N PRO A 17 -31.27 -46.00 21.91
CA PRO A 17 -31.21 -47.45 21.75
C PRO A 17 -32.57 -48.02 21.35
N LEU A 18 -32.60 -48.73 20.22
CA LEU A 18 -33.76 -49.40 19.67
C LEU A 18 -33.85 -50.83 20.16
N LYS A 19 -35.05 -51.23 20.59
CA LYS A 19 -35.41 -52.63 20.79
C LYS A 19 -36.02 -53.15 19.49
N LEU A 20 -35.27 -53.98 18.78
CA LEU A 20 -35.83 -54.68 17.62
C LEU A 20 -36.94 -55.64 18.07
N ASP A 21 -38.01 -55.68 17.29
CA ASP A 21 -39.13 -56.58 17.53
C ASP A 21 -38.69 -58.05 17.49
N THR A 22 -39.39 -58.90 18.25
CA THR A 22 -39.09 -60.35 18.34
C THR A 22 -39.15 -61.07 17.00
N SER A 23 -39.81 -60.50 16.00
CA SER A 23 -39.89 -60.99 14.62
C SER A 23 -38.53 -61.06 13.92
N PHE A 24 -37.58 -60.16 14.25
CA PHE A 24 -36.20 -60.23 13.74
C PHE A 24 -35.38 -61.41 14.31
N LYS A 25 -35.89 -62.08 15.35
CA LYS A 25 -35.26 -63.27 15.94
C LYS A 25 -35.65 -64.56 15.20
N VAL A 26 -36.68 -64.54 14.35
CA VAL A 26 -37.29 -65.73 13.70
C VAL A 26 -37.39 -65.57 12.17
N LEU A 27 -36.46 -64.85 11.55
CA LEU A 27 -36.42 -64.72 10.09
C LEU A 27 -35.82 -65.99 9.46
N ASP A 28 -36.64 -66.73 8.71
CA ASP A 28 -36.19 -67.90 7.95
C ASP A 28 -35.41 -67.48 6.69
N ARG A 29 -34.53 -68.37 6.22
CA ARG A 29 -33.54 -68.08 5.17
C ARG A 29 -34.17 -67.70 3.82
N LEU A 30 -35.37 -68.21 3.54
CA LEU A 30 -36.16 -67.92 2.35
C LEU A 30 -36.79 -66.52 2.41
N THR A 31 -37.38 -66.16 3.56
CA THR A 31 -38.02 -64.84 3.78
C THR A 31 -37.02 -63.70 3.66
N ILE A 32 -35.78 -63.92 4.11
CA ILE A 32 -34.69 -62.95 3.96
C ILE A 32 -34.35 -62.73 2.48
N GLN A 33 -34.32 -63.80 1.68
CA GLN A 33 -33.97 -63.74 0.27
C GLN A 33 -35.05 -63.04 -0.58
N GLU A 34 -36.31 -63.12 -0.16
CA GLU A 34 -37.42 -62.37 -0.76
C GLU A 34 -37.41 -60.87 -0.38
N LEU A 35 -37.05 -60.53 0.85
CA LEU A 35 -36.98 -59.13 1.32
C LEU A 35 -35.76 -58.36 0.75
N THR A 36 -34.66 -59.05 0.46
CA THR A 36 -33.48 -58.47 -0.23
C THR A 36 -33.63 -58.50 -1.76
N ALA A 37 -34.72 -59.07 -2.31
CA ALA A 37 -34.97 -59.04 -3.74
C ALA A 37 -35.22 -57.58 -4.18
N PRO A 38 -34.63 -57.11 -5.29
CA PRO A 38 -34.84 -55.75 -5.76
C PRO A 38 -36.34 -55.51 -6.02
N LEU A 39 -36.97 -54.64 -5.22
CA LEU A 39 -38.27 -54.09 -5.57
C LEU A 39 -38.07 -53.26 -6.84
N VAL A 40 -38.78 -53.62 -7.91
CA VAL A 40 -38.72 -52.94 -9.20
C VAL A 40 -39.05 -51.46 -8.98
N SER A 41 -38.02 -50.62 -8.94
CA SER A 41 -38.17 -49.17 -9.00
C SER A 41 -38.58 -48.82 -10.43
N ALA A 42 -39.79 -48.29 -10.60
CA ALA A 42 -40.19 -47.63 -11.84
C ALA A 42 -39.15 -46.54 -12.16
N ALA A 43 -38.44 -46.72 -13.27
CA ALA A 43 -37.41 -45.80 -13.69
C ALA A 43 -37.98 -44.38 -13.87
N PRO A 44 -37.38 -43.33 -13.29
CA PRO A 44 -37.65 -41.98 -13.76
C PRO A 44 -37.10 -41.88 -15.18
N ALA A 45 -37.98 -41.45 -16.09
CA ALA A 45 -37.63 -41.17 -17.47
C ALA A 45 -36.44 -40.20 -17.52
N ARG A 46 -35.40 -40.57 -18.26
CA ARG A 46 -34.27 -39.70 -18.58
C ARG A 46 -34.76 -38.49 -19.38
N PRO A 47 -34.43 -37.24 -19.01
CA PRO A 47 -34.33 -36.17 -19.99
C PRO A 47 -33.08 -36.44 -20.83
N GLY A 48 -33.28 -36.58 -22.13
CA GLY A 48 -32.22 -36.73 -23.13
C GLY A 48 -31.43 -35.43 -23.32
N ASP A 49 -30.20 -35.63 -23.77
CA ASP A 49 -29.23 -34.61 -24.17
C ASP A 49 -29.78 -33.70 -25.27
N LEU A 50 -29.83 -32.40 -25.01
CA LEU A 50 -29.66 -31.34 -26.01
C LEU A 50 -28.94 -30.17 -25.35
N HIS A 51 -27.65 -30.02 -25.70
CA HIS A 51 -26.93 -28.80 -26.05
C HIS A 51 -25.46 -28.85 -25.61
N GLU A 52 -24.62 -29.31 -26.53
CA GLU A 52 -23.32 -28.67 -26.76
C GLU A 52 -23.54 -27.30 -27.42
N GLU A 53 -22.53 -26.45 -27.33
CA GLU A 53 -22.41 -25.05 -27.74
C GLU A 53 -23.01 -24.00 -26.78
N GLU A 54 -22.25 -23.68 -25.72
CA GLU A 54 -21.64 -22.34 -25.65
C GLU A 54 -20.49 -22.21 -24.62
N SER A 55 -19.44 -21.56 -25.10
CA SER A 55 -18.57 -20.64 -24.37
C SER A 55 -17.50 -21.17 -23.42
N ALA A 56 -16.37 -21.47 -24.08
CA ALA A 56 -15.06 -21.02 -23.65
C ALA A 56 -15.04 -19.53 -23.28
N LEU A 57 -15.08 -19.20 -21.98
CA LEU A 57 -14.51 -17.96 -21.44
C LEU A 57 -14.34 -18.00 -19.91
N MET A 58 -13.50 -18.87 -19.34
CA MET A 58 -12.93 -18.62 -18.01
C MET A 58 -11.74 -19.54 -17.69
N GLU A 59 -10.61 -19.34 -18.35
CA GLU A 59 -9.34 -19.83 -17.79
C GLU A 59 -8.15 -18.97 -18.20
N VAL A 60 -8.00 -17.78 -17.61
CA VAL A 60 -6.66 -17.17 -17.45
C VAL A 60 -6.62 -16.41 -16.14
N ARG A 61 -5.99 -17.00 -15.11
CA ARG A 61 -4.97 -16.35 -14.24
C ARG A 61 -4.69 -17.21 -13.01
N ARG A 62 -3.82 -18.20 -13.18
CA ARG A 62 -2.91 -18.68 -12.11
C ARG A 62 -1.48 -18.47 -12.55
N VAL A 63 -0.89 -17.32 -12.21
CA VAL A 63 0.58 -17.18 -12.14
C VAL A 63 0.96 -16.33 -10.93
N ARG A 64 1.55 -17.02 -9.94
CA ARG A 64 2.60 -16.61 -9.00
C ARG A 64 2.85 -15.10 -8.82
N ARG A 65 2.52 -14.58 -7.64
CA ARG A 65 3.26 -13.46 -7.04
C ARG A 65 4.41 -13.99 -6.18
N ARG A 66 5.63 -13.80 -6.67
CA ARG A 66 6.87 -13.81 -5.87
C ARG A 66 7.20 -12.34 -5.62
N GLY A 67 7.02 -11.86 -4.40
CA GLY A 67 7.37 -10.50 -3.99
C GLY A 67 8.66 -10.52 -3.17
N SER A 68 9.74 -9.98 -3.74
CA SER A 68 10.97 -9.64 -3.03
C SER A 68 10.72 -8.49 -2.08
N ALA A 69 11.27 -8.60 -0.87
CA ALA A 69 11.40 -7.51 0.07
C ALA A 69 12.49 -6.54 -0.40
N ALA A 70 12.15 -5.25 -0.47
CA ALA A 70 13.13 -4.17 -0.49
C ALA A 70 12.58 -3.02 0.36
N ALA A 71 13.42 -2.57 1.29
CA ALA A 71 13.13 -1.59 2.32
C ALA A 71 13.24 -0.14 1.80
N ALA A 72 12.42 0.76 2.33
CA ALA A 72 12.59 2.22 2.29
C ALA A 72 11.87 2.87 3.50
N PRO A 73 12.24 4.11 3.91
CA PRO A 73 12.47 4.52 5.30
C PRO A 73 11.27 5.16 6.04
N PRO A 74 11.36 5.43 7.37
CA PRO A 74 10.25 6.00 8.14
C PRO A 74 10.33 7.52 8.28
N GLY A 75 9.18 8.21 8.22
CA GLY A 75 9.07 9.59 8.70
C GLY A 75 7.79 10.37 8.32
N LEU A 76 6.83 10.43 9.26
CA LEU A 76 5.82 11.50 9.49
C LEU A 76 4.54 11.52 8.62
N PRO A 77 3.41 12.10 9.11
CA PRO A 77 2.27 11.33 9.60
C PRO A 77 1.04 11.42 8.69
N VAL A 78 0.32 10.30 8.56
CA VAL A 78 -0.96 10.21 7.84
C VAL A 78 -2.09 10.65 8.76
N THR A 79 -2.75 11.74 8.38
CA THR A 79 -4.08 12.13 8.86
C THR A 79 -5.11 11.11 8.35
N VAL A 80 -5.88 10.55 9.27
CA VAL A 80 -6.95 9.60 8.97
C VAL A 80 -8.13 10.37 8.36
N PHE A 81 -8.33 10.25 7.06
CA PHE A 81 -9.59 10.52 6.40
C PHE A 81 -10.31 9.18 6.15
N PRO A 82 -11.56 8.99 6.62
CA PRO A 82 -12.30 7.76 6.36
C PRO A 82 -12.65 7.67 4.88
N CYS A 83 -12.16 6.64 4.21
CA CYS A 83 -12.64 6.21 2.90
C CYS A 83 -14.02 5.57 3.10
N LEU A 84 -15.07 6.28 2.70
CA LEU A 84 -16.38 5.67 2.47
C LEU A 84 -16.22 4.67 1.32
N GLN A 85 -16.26 3.38 1.66
CA GLN A 85 -16.38 2.32 0.68
C GLN A 85 -17.87 2.08 0.46
N GLU A 86 -18.42 2.73 -0.56
CA GLU A 86 -19.75 2.38 -1.06
C GLU A 86 -19.69 0.97 -1.63
N ALA A 87 -20.37 0.05 -0.97
CA ALA A 87 -20.63 -1.28 -1.48
C ALA A 87 -21.58 -1.15 -2.67
N PHE A 88 -21.09 -1.51 -3.86
CA PHE A 88 -21.94 -1.68 -5.03
C PHE A 88 -22.81 -2.93 -4.79
N VAL A 89 -24.07 -2.71 -4.42
CA VAL A 89 -25.09 -3.76 -4.29
C VAL A 89 -25.68 -3.98 -5.67
N GLU A 90 -25.31 -5.09 -6.31
CA GLU A 90 -25.99 -5.57 -7.52
C GLU A 90 -27.37 -6.11 -7.11
N ASN A 91 -28.40 -5.29 -7.35
CA ASN A 91 -29.79 -5.62 -7.09
C ASN A 91 -30.32 -6.47 -8.26
N ARG A 92 -30.07 -7.79 -8.24
CA ARG A 92 -30.82 -8.73 -9.07
C ARG A 92 -32.19 -8.96 -8.43
N GLN A 93 -33.21 -8.31 -8.99
CA GLN A 93 -34.60 -8.51 -8.63
C GLN A 93 -35.13 -9.83 -9.23
N ASP A 94 -34.71 -10.95 -8.67
CA ASP A 94 -35.50 -12.18 -8.73
C ASP A 94 -36.12 -12.36 -7.35
N GLY A 95 -37.37 -11.89 -7.20
CA GLY A 95 -38.16 -11.88 -5.97
C GLY A 95 -38.57 -13.27 -5.45
N VAL A 96 -37.70 -14.27 -5.55
CA VAL A 96 -37.88 -15.60 -4.96
C VAL A 96 -36.75 -15.83 -3.97
N SER A 97 -37.03 -15.59 -2.69
CA SER A 97 -36.12 -15.97 -1.61
C SER A 97 -36.13 -17.50 -1.48
N ARG A 98 -35.34 -18.18 -2.30
CA ARG A 98 -35.07 -19.61 -2.14
C ARG A 98 -34.16 -19.75 -0.92
N ARG A 99 -34.77 -20.00 0.25
CA ARG A 99 -34.02 -20.46 1.42
C ARG A 99 -33.40 -21.81 1.07
N PHE A 100 -32.14 -21.78 0.66
CA PHE A 100 -31.31 -22.97 0.68
C PHE A 100 -31.08 -23.33 2.14
N ILE A 101 -31.88 -24.26 2.65
CA ILE A 101 -31.63 -24.91 3.94
C ILE A 101 -30.61 -26.00 3.61
N PRO A 102 -29.34 -25.85 4.05
CA PRO A 102 -28.37 -26.92 3.88
C PRO A 102 -28.94 -28.16 4.57
N PRO A 103 -28.86 -29.37 3.98
CA PRO A 103 -29.12 -30.56 4.76
C PRO A 103 -28.19 -30.48 5.97
N ALA A 104 -28.75 -30.66 7.17
CA ALA A 104 -27.98 -30.73 8.40
C ALA A 104 -27.14 -32.02 8.37
N ARG A 105 -26.12 -32.06 7.52
CA ARG A 105 -25.03 -33.02 7.59
C ARG A 105 -24.18 -32.59 8.75
N MET A 106 -24.49 -33.13 9.93
CA MET A 106 -23.44 -33.31 10.91
C MET A 106 -22.36 -34.15 10.25
N MET A 107 -21.13 -33.61 10.26
CA MET A 107 -19.94 -34.29 9.79
C MET A 107 -19.69 -35.50 10.72
N SER A 108 -20.35 -36.62 10.45
CA SER A 108 -19.90 -37.92 10.92
C SER A 108 -18.72 -38.30 10.05
N THR A 109 -17.55 -38.18 10.65
CA THR A 109 -16.29 -38.71 10.15
C THR A 109 -16.46 -40.13 9.65
N GLU A 110 -15.78 -40.43 8.55
CA GLU A 110 -15.65 -41.71 7.89
C GLU A 110 -15.71 -42.92 8.86
N SER A 111 -16.53 -43.91 8.48
CA SER A 111 -16.63 -45.25 9.07
C SER A 111 -17.13 -45.35 10.50
N ALA A 112 -18.36 -45.85 10.66
CA ALA A 112 -18.62 -47.12 11.35
C ALA A 112 -20.10 -47.24 11.71
N ASN A 113 -20.70 -48.37 11.35
CA ASN A 113 -21.86 -48.92 12.04
C ASN A 113 -21.60 -48.83 13.55
N SER A 114 -22.25 -47.87 14.23
CA SER A 114 -22.06 -47.60 15.66
C SER A 114 -22.67 -48.74 16.46
N PHE A 115 -21.86 -49.76 16.67
CA PHE A 115 -22.18 -50.95 17.42
C PHE A 115 -21.46 -50.89 18.77
N THR A 116 -22.19 -50.70 19.87
CA THR A 116 -21.64 -50.80 21.22
C THR A 116 -21.85 -52.21 21.74
N LEU A 117 -20.81 -53.05 21.70
CA LEU A 117 -20.80 -54.36 22.33
C LEU A 117 -20.56 -54.19 23.84
N ILE A 118 -21.59 -54.38 24.67
CA ILE A 118 -21.41 -54.48 26.13
C ILE A 118 -21.40 -55.97 26.50
N GLY A 119 -20.22 -56.53 26.77
CA GLY A 119 -20.07 -57.88 27.33
C GLY A 119 -18.74 -58.56 27.05
N GLU A 120 -18.17 -59.20 28.07
CA GLU A 120 -16.90 -59.93 28.03
C GLU A 120 -17.03 -61.25 27.23
N ALA A 121 -16.07 -61.51 26.34
CA ALA A 121 -16.05 -62.67 25.47
C ALA A 121 -15.54 -63.91 26.21
N SER A 122 -16.42 -64.90 26.40
CA SER A 122 -16.01 -66.27 26.68
C SER A 122 -16.91 -67.26 25.93
N ASP A 123 -16.23 -68.22 25.30
CA ASP A 123 -16.65 -69.47 24.71
C ASP A 123 -17.15 -69.51 23.25
N GLY A 124 -16.49 -70.39 22.48
CA GLY A 124 -16.58 -70.53 21.04
C GLY A 124 -17.70 -71.48 20.60
N GLY A 125 -18.47 -71.07 19.58
CA GLY A 125 -19.40 -71.95 18.85
C GLY A 125 -20.67 -71.29 18.31
N THR A 126 -21.08 -70.12 18.84
CA THR A 126 -22.34 -69.45 18.47
C THR A 126 -22.19 -68.25 17.52
N MET A 127 -20.97 -67.98 17.03
CA MET A 127 -20.62 -66.73 16.35
C MET A 127 -21.16 -66.62 14.90
N GLU A 128 -21.31 -67.73 14.18
CA GLU A 128 -21.71 -67.72 12.75
C GLU A 128 -23.19 -67.34 12.54
N ASN A 129 -24.09 -67.76 13.43
CA ASN A 129 -25.52 -67.43 13.35
C ASN A 129 -25.81 -65.97 13.75
N LEU A 130 -25.03 -65.43 14.70
CA LEU A 130 -25.11 -64.01 15.09
C LEU A 130 -24.57 -63.11 13.99
N SER A 131 -23.42 -63.46 13.40
CA SER A 131 -22.79 -62.69 12.32
C SER A 131 -23.68 -62.64 11.06
N ARG A 132 -24.30 -63.77 10.66
CA ARG A 132 -25.25 -63.80 9.54
C ARG A 132 -26.47 -62.92 9.81
N ARG A 133 -27.03 -62.98 11.02
CA ARG A 133 -28.20 -62.17 11.40
C ARG A 133 -27.90 -60.68 11.37
N LEU A 134 -26.73 -60.28 11.87
CA LEU A 134 -26.28 -58.88 11.85
C LEU A 134 -26.05 -58.37 10.43
N LYS A 135 -25.47 -59.20 9.57
CA LYS A 135 -25.27 -58.86 8.16
C LYS A 135 -26.60 -58.65 7.43
N VAL A 136 -27.56 -59.54 7.61
CA VAL A 136 -28.90 -59.43 7.00
C VAL A 136 -29.67 -58.22 7.51
N THR A 137 -29.64 -57.93 8.82
CA THR A 137 -30.30 -56.74 9.35
C THR A 137 -29.63 -55.45 8.88
N GLY A 138 -28.30 -55.46 8.71
CA GLY A 138 -27.55 -54.35 8.11
C GLY A 138 -27.93 -54.15 6.64
N ASP A 139 -27.90 -55.20 5.84
CA ASP A 139 -28.28 -55.16 4.42
C ASP A 139 -29.74 -54.66 4.24
N LEU A 140 -30.67 -55.03 5.12
CA LEU A 140 -32.05 -54.55 5.09
C LEU A 140 -32.16 -53.05 5.43
N PHE A 141 -31.44 -52.58 6.45
CA PHE A 141 -31.41 -51.15 6.79
C PHE A 141 -30.73 -50.32 5.71
N ASP A 142 -29.70 -50.85 5.04
CA ASP A 142 -29.04 -50.20 3.92
C ASP A 142 -29.96 -50.11 2.69
N ILE A 143 -30.75 -51.15 2.40
CA ILE A 143 -31.75 -51.11 1.31
C ILE A 143 -32.85 -50.08 1.59
N MET A 144 -33.34 -50.02 2.82
CA MET A 144 -34.36 -49.04 3.23
C MET A 144 -33.80 -47.60 3.19
N SER A 145 -32.57 -47.41 3.63
CA SER A 145 -31.86 -46.12 3.55
C SER A 145 -31.51 -45.73 2.10
N GLY A 146 -31.37 -46.70 1.20
CA GLY A 146 -31.07 -46.44 -0.21
C GLY A 146 -32.24 -45.86 -1.03
N GLN A 147 -33.48 -45.94 -0.54
CA GLN A 147 -34.68 -45.42 -1.23
C GLN A 147 -35.25 -44.14 -0.62
N THR A 148 -34.76 -43.72 0.55
CA THR A 148 -35.25 -42.54 1.26
C THR A 148 -34.09 -41.69 1.73
N ASP A 149 -34.23 -40.36 1.77
CA ASP A 149 -33.18 -39.44 2.25
C ASP A 149 -32.88 -39.53 3.76
N VAL A 150 -33.40 -40.56 4.44
CA VAL A 150 -33.25 -40.79 5.89
C VAL A 150 -32.68 -42.18 6.14
N ASP A 151 -31.57 -42.23 6.88
CA ASP A 151 -30.92 -43.47 7.29
C ASP A 151 -31.81 -44.23 8.28
N HIS A 152 -32.01 -45.52 8.02
CA HIS A 152 -32.75 -46.46 8.85
C HIS A 152 -31.75 -47.27 9.71
N PRO A 153 -32.12 -47.71 10.94
CA PRO A 153 -33.45 -47.73 11.54
C PRO A 153 -33.83 -46.46 12.32
N LEU A 154 -35.13 -46.18 12.36
CA LEU A 154 -35.73 -45.08 13.13
C LEU A 154 -36.51 -45.62 14.33
N CYS A 155 -36.61 -44.85 15.42
CA CYS A 155 -37.53 -45.16 16.52
C CYS A 155 -38.97 -44.72 16.16
N GLU A 156 -39.96 -45.20 16.91
CA GLU A 156 -41.39 -44.85 16.77
C GLU A 156 -41.58 -43.32 16.66
N GLU A 157 -41.03 -42.54 17.60
CA GLU A 157 -41.12 -41.08 17.59
C GLU A 157 -40.46 -40.42 16.35
N CYS A 158 -39.36 -41.00 15.85
CA CYS A 158 -38.68 -40.49 14.66
C CYS A 158 -39.39 -40.88 13.36
N THR A 159 -40.09 -42.02 13.34
CA THR A 159 -40.95 -42.44 12.23
C THR A 159 -42.20 -41.56 12.17
N ASP A 160 -42.84 -41.25 13.30
CA ASP A 160 -43.98 -40.33 13.36
C ASP A 160 -43.59 -38.93 12.87
N THR A 161 -42.44 -38.42 13.33
CA THR A 161 -41.91 -37.14 12.85
C THR A 161 -41.62 -37.16 11.34
N LEU A 162 -41.16 -38.29 10.81
CA LEU A 162 -40.94 -38.46 9.37
C LEU A 162 -42.27 -38.51 8.60
N LEU A 163 -43.29 -39.16 9.13
CA LEU A 163 -44.62 -39.19 8.53
C LEU A 163 -45.26 -37.79 8.50
N ASP A 164 -45.18 -37.02 9.59
CA ASP A 164 -45.62 -35.62 9.61
C ASP A 164 -44.86 -34.77 8.58
N GLN A 165 -43.56 -35.03 8.39
CA GLN A 165 -42.74 -34.37 7.38
C GLN A 165 -43.16 -34.76 5.95
N LEU A 166 -43.51 -36.02 5.73
CA LEU A 166 -44.00 -36.50 4.43
C LEU A 166 -45.40 -35.96 4.14
N ASP A 167 -46.30 -35.90 5.11
CA ASP A 167 -47.65 -35.34 4.94
C ASP A 167 -47.61 -33.83 4.66
N THR A 168 -46.72 -33.10 5.34
CA THR A 168 -46.50 -31.68 5.04
C THR A 168 -45.90 -31.49 3.64
N GLN A 169 -44.95 -32.33 3.23
CA GLN A 169 -44.43 -32.33 1.85
C GLN A 169 -45.54 -32.64 0.82
N LEU A 170 -46.36 -33.66 1.08
CA LEU A 170 -47.48 -34.02 0.20
C LEU A 170 -48.48 -32.87 0.07
N ASN A 171 -48.83 -32.20 1.15
CA ASN A 171 -49.75 -31.06 1.12
C ASN A 171 -49.14 -29.86 0.37
N ILE A 172 -47.83 -29.61 0.51
CA ILE A 172 -47.13 -28.59 -0.26
C ILE A 172 -47.18 -28.93 -1.75
N THR A 173 -46.82 -30.16 -2.13
CA THR A 173 -46.86 -30.63 -3.52
C THR A 173 -48.29 -30.60 -4.08
N GLU A 174 -49.30 -30.96 -3.30
CA GLU A 174 -50.69 -30.91 -3.72
C GLU A 174 -51.16 -29.47 -3.98
N ASN A 175 -50.80 -28.54 -3.09
CA ASN A 175 -51.08 -27.12 -3.27
C ASN A 175 -50.34 -26.55 -4.49
N GLU A 176 -49.08 -26.91 -4.72
CA GLU A 176 -48.35 -26.56 -5.94
C GLU A 176 -49.08 -27.09 -7.18
N CYS A 177 -49.47 -28.36 -7.19
CA CYS A 177 -50.27 -28.94 -8.27
C CYS A 177 -51.60 -28.20 -8.49
N GLN A 178 -52.30 -27.82 -7.43
CA GLN A 178 -53.54 -27.05 -7.53
C GLN A 178 -53.29 -25.63 -8.09
N ASN A 179 -52.20 -24.98 -7.69
CA ASN A 179 -51.81 -23.68 -8.23
C ASN A 179 -51.45 -23.78 -9.72
N TYR A 180 -50.69 -24.80 -10.14
CA TYR A 180 -50.40 -25.03 -11.55
C TYR A 180 -51.66 -25.31 -12.38
N LYS A 181 -52.62 -26.11 -11.85
CA LYS A 181 -53.92 -26.34 -12.49
C LYS A 181 -54.70 -25.04 -12.66
N ARG A 182 -54.74 -24.19 -11.62
CA ARG A 182 -55.40 -22.89 -11.69
C ARG A 182 -54.75 -21.96 -12.72
N CYS A 183 -53.42 -21.94 -12.79
CA CYS A 183 -52.70 -21.19 -13.82
C CYS A 183 -53.00 -21.70 -15.24
N LEU A 184 -53.09 -23.03 -15.43
CA LEU A 184 -53.49 -23.63 -16.71
C LEU A 184 -54.93 -23.26 -17.09
N GLU A 185 -55.88 -23.31 -16.15
CA GLU A 185 -57.27 -22.89 -16.39
C GLU A 185 -57.35 -21.41 -16.80
N ILE A 186 -56.55 -20.54 -16.18
CA ILE A 186 -56.46 -19.12 -16.56
C ILE A 186 -55.89 -18.98 -17.98
N LEU A 187 -54.83 -19.72 -18.32
CA LEU A 187 -54.22 -19.72 -19.66
C LEU A 187 -55.17 -20.27 -20.74
N GLU A 188 -55.98 -21.28 -20.41
CA GLU A 188 -57.01 -21.84 -21.30
C GLU A 188 -58.18 -20.87 -21.52
N GLN A 189 -58.49 -20.03 -20.52
CA GLN A 189 -59.53 -19.00 -20.59
C GLN A 189 -59.07 -17.69 -21.24
N MET A 190 -57.77 -17.53 -21.53
CA MET A 190 -57.28 -16.36 -22.26
C MET A 190 -57.85 -16.35 -23.68
N ASN A 191 -58.48 -15.24 -24.04
CA ASN A 191 -59.06 -15.04 -25.36
C ASN A 191 -57.95 -14.94 -26.42
N GLU A 192 -58.27 -15.25 -27.67
CA GLU A 192 -57.33 -15.12 -28.80
C GLU A 192 -56.79 -13.69 -28.93
N ASP A 193 -57.60 -12.66 -28.61
CA ASP A 193 -57.17 -11.25 -28.57
C ASP A 193 -56.00 -11.00 -27.58
N ASP A 194 -55.96 -11.71 -26.46
CA ASP A 194 -54.89 -11.55 -25.47
C ASP A 194 -53.61 -12.29 -25.88
N LYS A 195 -53.76 -13.41 -26.62
CA LYS A 195 -52.64 -14.11 -27.26
C LYS A 195 -52.02 -13.26 -28.37
N GLU A 196 -52.83 -12.58 -29.18
CA GLU A 196 -52.35 -11.67 -30.22
C GLU A 196 -51.61 -10.46 -29.64
N LYS A 197 -52.09 -9.87 -28.54
CA LYS A 197 -51.38 -8.81 -27.81
C LYS A 197 -50.03 -9.28 -27.28
N LEU A 198 -49.99 -10.45 -26.63
CA LEU A 198 -48.74 -11.03 -26.13
C LEU A 198 -47.75 -11.32 -27.26
N GLN A 199 -48.22 -11.82 -28.41
CA GLN A 199 -47.38 -12.04 -29.58
C GLN A 199 -46.87 -10.75 -30.20
N ALA A 200 -47.66 -9.67 -30.16
CA ALA A 200 -47.21 -8.35 -30.60
C ALA A 200 -46.13 -7.78 -29.66
N GLU A 201 -46.34 -7.89 -28.35
CA GLU A 201 -45.38 -7.49 -27.33
C GLU A 201 -44.07 -8.29 -27.45
N LEU A 202 -44.15 -9.61 -27.67
CA LEU A 202 -42.97 -10.46 -27.90
C LEU A 202 -42.16 -10.00 -29.13
N LYS A 203 -42.83 -9.60 -30.21
CA LYS A 203 -42.17 -9.09 -31.42
C LYS A 203 -41.54 -7.72 -31.18
N GLU A 204 -42.21 -6.85 -30.44
CA GLU A 204 -41.68 -5.53 -30.08
C GLU A 204 -40.44 -5.67 -29.19
N LEU A 205 -40.50 -6.53 -28.18
CA LEU A 205 -39.37 -6.83 -27.29
C LEU A 205 -38.20 -7.49 -28.04
N ALA A 206 -38.47 -8.38 -29.00
CA ALA A 206 -37.40 -8.97 -29.82
C ALA A 206 -36.69 -7.93 -30.71
N LEU A 207 -37.43 -6.95 -31.25
CA LEU A 207 -36.83 -5.85 -32.02
C LEU A 207 -36.02 -4.90 -31.12
N GLU A 208 -36.50 -4.66 -29.90
CA GLU A 208 -35.81 -3.88 -28.89
C GLU A 208 -34.52 -4.58 -28.43
N GLU A 209 -34.56 -5.88 -28.19
CA GLU A 209 -33.39 -6.71 -27.84
C GLU A 209 -32.32 -6.62 -28.92
N GLU A 210 -32.68 -6.81 -30.20
CA GLU A 210 -31.73 -6.70 -31.32
C GLU A 210 -31.10 -5.30 -31.39
N ARG A 211 -31.88 -4.23 -31.15
CA ARG A 211 -31.35 -2.87 -31.12
C ARG A 211 -30.34 -2.68 -29.98
N LEU A 212 -30.67 -3.16 -28.79
CA LEU A 212 -29.79 -3.07 -27.62
C LEU A 212 -28.51 -3.89 -27.80
N ILE A 213 -28.58 -5.05 -28.47
CA ILE A 213 -27.41 -5.85 -28.82
C ILE A 213 -26.47 -5.05 -29.75
N GLN A 214 -27.01 -4.41 -30.79
CA GLN A 214 -26.18 -3.58 -31.68
C GLN A 214 -25.55 -2.39 -30.95
N GLU A 215 -26.30 -1.71 -30.09
CA GLU A 215 -25.76 -0.63 -29.26
C GLU A 215 -24.64 -1.13 -28.34
N LEU A 216 -24.80 -2.30 -27.72
CA LEU A 216 -23.77 -2.93 -26.89
C LEU A 216 -22.51 -3.27 -27.68
N GLU A 217 -22.65 -3.87 -28.86
CA GLU A 217 -21.50 -4.20 -29.71
C GLU A 217 -20.68 -2.95 -30.08
N ASP A 218 -21.35 -1.85 -30.40
CA ASP A 218 -20.68 -0.61 -30.76
C ASP A 218 -19.98 0.03 -29.55
N VAL A 219 -20.61 -0.02 -28.37
CA VAL A 219 -19.96 0.38 -27.11
C VAL A 219 -18.75 -0.49 -26.81
N GLU A 220 -18.81 -1.80 -27.03
CA GLU A 220 -17.68 -2.70 -26.84
C GLU A 220 -16.53 -2.43 -27.81
N LYS A 221 -16.83 -2.16 -29.09
CA LYS A 221 -15.82 -1.76 -30.09
C LYS A 221 -15.14 -0.46 -29.67
N ASN A 222 -15.92 0.54 -29.27
CA ASN A 222 -15.41 1.81 -28.78
C ASN A 222 -14.54 1.63 -27.52
N ARG A 223 -14.96 0.75 -26.60
CA ARG A 223 -14.19 0.44 -25.39
C ARG A 223 -12.83 -0.19 -25.72
N LYS A 224 -12.77 -1.06 -26.73
CA LYS A 224 -11.51 -1.67 -27.20
C LYS A 224 -10.57 -0.60 -27.79
N ILE A 225 -11.08 0.27 -28.66
CA ILE A 225 -10.30 1.36 -29.27
C ILE A 225 -9.74 2.29 -28.18
N VAL A 226 -10.59 2.74 -27.25
CA VAL A 226 -10.18 3.62 -26.15
C VAL A 226 -9.14 2.94 -25.26
N ALA A 227 -9.25 1.64 -25.00
CA ALA A 227 -8.27 0.89 -24.22
C ALA A 227 -6.91 0.83 -24.93
N GLU A 228 -6.87 0.60 -26.24
CA GLU A 228 -5.63 0.61 -27.02
C GLU A 228 -4.96 1.98 -27.03
N ASP A 229 -5.75 3.05 -27.22
CA ASP A 229 -5.22 4.41 -27.21
C ASP A 229 -4.74 4.82 -25.82
N PHE A 230 -5.42 4.37 -24.76
CA PHE A 230 -4.98 4.61 -23.39
C PHE A 230 -3.62 3.98 -23.10
N GLU A 231 -3.36 2.75 -23.55
CA GLU A 231 -2.05 2.12 -23.39
C GLU A 231 -0.94 2.84 -24.18
N LYS A 232 -1.23 3.38 -25.38
CA LYS A 232 -0.27 4.21 -26.13
C LYS A 232 0.07 5.49 -25.37
N VAL A 233 -0.93 6.19 -24.86
CA VAL A 233 -0.74 7.42 -24.07
C VAL A 233 0.02 7.13 -22.78
N ARG A 234 -0.26 6.01 -22.12
CA ARG A 234 0.49 5.59 -20.93
C ARG A 234 1.98 5.37 -21.26
N ALA A 235 2.28 4.63 -22.33
CA ALA A 235 3.67 4.39 -22.74
C ALA A 235 4.42 5.69 -23.09
N GLU A 236 3.73 6.65 -23.72
CA GLU A 236 4.29 7.96 -24.00
C GLU A 236 4.52 8.79 -22.72
N ALA A 237 3.59 8.74 -21.77
CA ALA A 237 3.75 9.40 -20.48
C ALA A 237 4.94 8.84 -19.68
N GLU A 238 5.12 7.51 -19.64
CA GLU A 238 6.27 6.87 -19.01
C GLU A 238 7.60 7.27 -19.67
N ARG A 239 7.62 7.40 -21.00
CA ARG A 239 8.80 7.89 -21.73
C ARG A 239 9.14 9.34 -21.34
N LEU A 240 8.13 10.21 -21.31
CA LEU A 240 8.30 11.62 -20.93
C LEU A 240 8.75 11.77 -19.47
N GLU A 241 8.26 10.95 -18.55
CA GLU A 241 8.70 10.96 -17.16
C GLU A 241 10.18 10.58 -17.01
N GLN A 242 10.67 9.63 -17.81
CA GLN A 242 12.10 9.28 -17.85
C GLN A 242 12.96 10.42 -18.39
N GLU A 243 12.51 11.08 -19.45
CA GLU A 243 13.18 12.26 -20.01
C GLU A 243 13.20 13.40 -18.99
N GLU A 244 12.09 13.70 -18.33
CA GLU A 244 12.01 14.71 -17.28
C GLU A 244 12.98 14.39 -16.13
N ALA A 245 13.04 13.14 -15.69
CA ALA A 245 13.98 12.72 -14.65
C ALA A 245 15.46 12.88 -15.06
N GLN A 246 15.78 12.72 -16.35
CA GLN A 246 17.12 13.01 -16.88
C GLN A 246 17.39 14.51 -16.87
N TYR A 247 16.46 15.32 -17.38
CA TYR A 247 16.58 16.78 -17.36
C TYR A 247 16.72 17.34 -15.94
N GLN A 248 16.00 16.79 -14.96
CA GLN A 248 16.11 17.20 -13.56
C GLN A 248 17.49 16.90 -12.99
N LYS A 249 18.14 15.80 -13.37
CA LYS A 249 19.53 15.50 -12.95
C LYS A 249 20.50 16.50 -13.54
N GLU A 250 20.42 16.74 -14.85
CA GLU A 250 21.25 17.74 -15.53
C GLU A 250 21.07 19.12 -14.90
N TYR A 251 19.82 19.52 -14.65
CA TYR A 251 19.52 20.79 -13.97
C TYR A 251 20.17 20.86 -12.58
N CYS A 252 20.07 19.80 -11.77
CA CYS A 252 20.71 19.74 -10.47
C CYS A 252 22.25 19.87 -10.56
N GLU A 253 22.86 19.23 -11.56
CA GLU A 253 24.30 19.32 -11.81
C GLU A 253 24.72 20.74 -12.20
N PHE A 254 24.02 21.37 -13.14
CA PHE A 254 24.26 22.77 -13.51
C PHE A 254 24.06 23.71 -12.31
N LYS A 255 23.04 23.44 -11.48
CA LYS A 255 22.80 24.26 -10.30
C LYS A 255 23.92 24.14 -9.28
N ARG A 256 24.47 22.93 -9.07
CA ARG A 256 25.66 22.71 -8.24
C ARG A 256 26.86 23.49 -8.77
N GLN A 257 27.14 23.40 -10.07
CA GLN A 257 28.24 24.15 -10.70
C GLN A 257 28.08 25.66 -10.53
N GLN A 258 26.86 26.18 -10.67
CA GLN A 258 26.58 27.60 -10.44
C GLN A 258 26.93 28.01 -9.00
N LEU A 259 26.53 27.21 -8.01
CA LEU A 259 26.81 27.51 -6.59
C LEU A 259 28.31 27.47 -6.29
N GLU A 260 29.05 26.52 -6.89
CA GLU A 260 30.51 26.44 -6.77
C GLU A 260 31.18 27.69 -7.32
N LEU A 261 30.78 28.13 -8.52
CA LEU A 261 31.29 29.36 -9.13
C LEU A 261 30.93 30.62 -8.31
N ASP A 262 29.72 30.68 -7.74
CA ASP A 262 29.33 31.80 -6.88
C ASP A 262 30.18 31.87 -5.60
N ASP A 263 30.55 30.73 -5.03
CA ASP A 263 31.42 30.68 -3.86
C ASP A 263 32.88 31.03 -4.19
N GLU A 264 33.38 30.58 -5.35
CA GLU A 264 34.67 31.01 -5.89
C GLU A 264 34.71 32.53 -6.13
N LEU A 265 33.65 33.09 -6.72
CA LEU A 265 33.54 34.53 -6.97
C LEU A 265 33.58 35.33 -5.66
N LYS A 266 32.84 34.89 -4.63
CA LYS A 266 32.88 35.52 -3.30
C LYS A 266 34.26 35.43 -2.67
N SER A 267 34.95 34.29 -2.82
CA SER A 267 36.31 34.11 -2.30
C SER A 267 37.28 35.10 -2.95
N VAL A 268 37.24 35.23 -4.27
CA VAL A 268 38.07 36.19 -5.02
C VAL A 268 37.71 37.64 -4.66
N ASP A 269 36.43 37.99 -4.53
CA ASP A 269 36.02 39.33 -4.10
C ASP A 269 36.57 39.68 -2.70
N ASN A 270 36.55 38.73 -1.77
CA ASN A 270 37.13 38.91 -0.45
C ASN A 270 38.65 39.15 -0.51
N GLN A 271 39.37 38.42 -1.37
CA GLN A 271 40.81 38.63 -1.59
C GLN A 271 41.09 40.01 -2.21
N MET A 272 40.29 40.40 -3.20
CA MET A 272 40.39 41.72 -3.83
C MET A 272 40.15 42.83 -2.80
N ARG A 273 39.12 42.72 -1.96
CA ARG A 273 38.86 43.68 -0.87
C ARG A 273 40.01 43.75 0.12
N TYR A 274 40.58 42.60 0.50
CA TYR A 274 41.74 42.56 1.38
C TYR A 274 42.94 43.30 0.78
N ALA A 275 43.28 42.99 -0.48
CA ALA A 275 44.37 43.65 -1.20
C ALA A 275 44.12 45.16 -1.34
N GLN A 276 42.89 45.56 -1.67
CA GLN A 276 42.49 46.96 -1.76
C GLN A 276 42.67 47.69 -0.42
N MET A 277 42.26 47.07 0.70
CA MET A 277 42.46 47.64 2.03
C MET A 277 43.94 47.79 2.39
N GLN A 278 44.78 46.81 2.04
CA GLN A 278 46.24 46.94 2.22
C GLN A 278 46.82 48.07 1.38
N LEU A 279 46.38 48.19 0.13
CA LEU A 279 46.80 49.25 -0.77
C LEU A 279 46.37 50.63 -0.22
N ASP A 280 45.14 50.76 0.28
CA ASP A 280 44.66 51.99 0.91
C ASP A 280 45.43 52.31 2.19
N LYS A 281 45.82 51.30 2.97
CA LYS A 281 46.69 51.48 4.13
C LYS A 281 48.05 52.02 3.71
N LEU A 282 48.67 51.43 2.69
CA LEU A 282 49.96 51.88 2.15
C LEU A 282 49.90 53.29 1.55
N LYS A 283 48.82 53.64 0.84
CA LYS A 283 48.59 54.99 0.33
C LYS A 283 48.43 56.02 1.45
N LYS A 284 47.70 55.66 2.52
CA LYS A 284 47.51 56.53 3.69
C LYS A 284 48.80 56.67 4.51
N THR A 285 49.66 55.66 4.54
CA THR A 285 50.98 55.74 5.17
C THR A 285 51.96 56.51 4.30
N ASN A 286 51.88 57.84 4.33
CA ASN A 286 52.96 58.66 3.81
C ASN A 286 54.18 58.50 4.73
N VAL A 287 55.29 57.96 4.20
CA VAL A 287 56.54 57.73 4.93
C VAL A 287 57.04 59.01 5.62
N PHE A 288 56.81 60.18 5.04
CA PHE A 288 57.20 61.45 5.66
C PHE A 288 56.37 61.78 6.90
N ASN A 289 55.06 61.49 6.88
CA ASN A 289 54.18 61.71 8.04
C ASN A 289 54.41 60.66 9.13
N ALA A 290 54.82 59.44 8.75
CA ALA A 290 55.15 58.37 9.69
C ALA A 290 56.50 58.59 10.38
N THR A 291 57.50 59.07 9.64
CA THR A 291 58.87 59.29 10.17
C THR A 291 59.01 60.64 10.87
N PHE A 292 58.26 61.67 10.47
CA PHE A 292 58.29 63.01 11.06
C PHE A 292 56.87 63.48 11.37
N HIS A 293 56.35 63.04 12.51
CA HIS A 293 55.02 63.42 12.95
C HIS A 293 55.05 64.82 13.56
N ILE A 294 54.67 65.83 12.78
CA ILE A 294 54.50 67.21 13.25
C ILE A 294 53.07 67.39 13.74
N TRP A 295 52.91 67.71 15.01
CA TRP A 295 51.63 67.96 15.68
C TRP A 295 51.74 69.14 16.63
N HIS A 296 50.67 69.44 17.37
CA HIS A 296 50.69 70.46 18.43
C HIS A 296 50.28 69.84 19.76
N SER A 297 50.99 70.21 20.82
CA SER A 297 50.64 69.88 22.21
C SER A 297 50.41 71.19 22.96
N GLY A 298 49.13 71.58 23.07
CA GLY A 298 48.74 72.87 23.65
C GLY A 298 49.27 74.06 22.83
N GLN A 299 50.20 74.82 23.41
CA GLN A 299 50.82 76.00 22.79
C GLN A 299 52.15 75.69 22.08
N PHE A 300 52.63 74.44 22.14
CA PHE A 300 53.88 74.02 21.51
C PHE A 300 53.63 73.24 20.22
N GLY A 301 54.44 73.51 19.19
CA GLY A 301 54.61 72.57 18.08
C GLY A 301 55.49 71.39 18.52
N THR A 302 55.10 70.18 18.16
CA THR A 302 55.84 68.95 18.47
C THR A 302 56.25 68.23 17.20
N ILE A 303 57.47 67.69 17.16
CA ILE A 303 57.95 66.80 16.09
C ILE A 303 58.40 65.48 16.69
N ASN A 304 57.82 64.35 16.24
CA ASN A 304 58.08 63.01 16.81
C ASN A 304 58.00 63.01 18.35
N ASN A 305 56.98 63.70 18.87
CA ASN A 305 56.70 63.88 20.30
C ASN A 305 57.67 64.79 21.08
N PHE A 306 58.66 65.43 20.43
CA PHE A 306 59.53 66.43 21.07
C PHE A 306 58.95 67.84 20.95
N ARG A 307 58.85 68.59 22.05
CA ARG A 307 58.31 69.96 22.07
C ARG A 307 59.36 70.98 21.64
N LEU A 308 59.01 71.77 20.62
CA LEU A 308 59.86 72.83 20.10
C LEU A 308 59.44 74.17 20.71
N GLY A 309 60.08 74.53 21.82
CA GLY A 309 59.90 75.83 22.45
C GLY A 309 60.00 75.75 23.96
N ARG A 310 60.00 76.92 24.60
CA ARG A 310 59.95 77.05 26.06
C ARG A 310 58.96 78.14 26.42
N LEU A 311 58.11 77.89 27.40
CA LEU A 311 57.23 78.92 27.98
C LEU A 311 57.63 79.18 29.43
N PRO A 312 57.37 80.38 29.97
CA PRO A 312 57.61 80.66 31.38
C PRO A 312 56.85 79.72 32.33
N SER A 313 55.69 79.19 31.91
CA SER A 313 54.86 78.25 32.66
C SER A 313 55.31 76.80 32.57
N VAL A 314 56.00 76.40 31.50
CA VAL A 314 56.47 75.02 31.28
C VAL A 314 57.89 75.07 30.73
N PRO A 315 58.92 74.90 31.57
CA PRO A 315 60.30 74.83 31.12
C PRO A 315 60.55 73.47 30.46
N VAL A 316 60.74 73.49 29.15
CA VAL A 316 61.19 72.32 28.38
C VAL A 316 62.71 72.24 28.45
N GLU A 317 63.26 71.03 28.62
CA GLU A 317 64.70 70.82 28.70
C GLU A 317 65.39 71.12 27.37
N TRP A 318 66.60 71.69 27.43
CA TRP A 318 67.40 71.98 26.23
C TRP A 318 67.68 70.75 25.37
N ASN A 319 67.82 69.57 25.99
CA ASN A 319 68.00 68.32 25.25
C ASN A 319 66.79 67.97 24.38
N GLU A 320 65.57 68.21 24.86
CA GLU A 320 64.32 67.96 24.12
C GLU A 320 64.19 68.96 22.95
N ILE A 321 64.51 70.23 23.18
CA ILE A 321 64.52 71.28 22.15
C ILE A 321 65.57 70.98 21.08
N ASN A 322 66.76 70.58 21.50
CA ASN A 322 67.88 70.23 20.62
C ASN A 322 67.59 68.97 19.81
N ALA A 323 66.94 67.97 20.42
CA ALA A 323 66.44 66.80 19.71
C ALA A 323 65.35 67.17 18.69
N ALA A 324 64.42 68.07 19.04
CA ALA A 324 63.41 68.58 18.12
C ALA A 324 64.06 69.28 16.91
N TRP A 325 65.02 70.18 17.13
CA TRP A 325 65.81 70.80 16.06
C TRP A 325 66.56 69.78 15.20
N GLY A 326 67.12 68.74 15.83
CA GLY A 326 67.74 67.62 15.14
C GLY A 326 66.80 66.92 14.17
N GLN A 327 65.60 66.59 14.64
CA GLN A 327 64.55 66.00 13.82
C GLN A 327 64.08 66.95 12.70
N THR A 328 64.00 68.26 12.97
CA THR A 328 63.65 69.27 11.97
C THR A 328 64.70 69.40 10.87
N VAL A 329 66.00 69.43 11.22
CA VAL A 329 67.09 69.48 10.24
C VAL A 329 67.13 68.19 9.42
N LEU A 330 66.92 67.03 10.05
CA LEU A 330 66.85 65.75 9.35
C LEU A 330 65.67 65.69 8.36
N LEU A 331 64.50 66.19 8.76
CA LEU A 331 63.33 66.32 7.88
C LEU A 331 63.64 67.21 6.67
N LEU A 332 64.21 68.38 6.90
CA LEU A 332 64.55 69.31 5.82
C LEU A 332 65.60 68.73 4.87
N HIS A 333 66.61 68.03 5.41
CA HIS A 333 67.61 67.31 4.62
C HIS A 333 66.96 66.19 3.78
N ALA A 334 66.05 65.41 4.36
CA ALA A 334 65.33 64.36 3.65
C ALA A 334 64.42 64.91 2.53
N LEU A 335 63.72 66.03 2.77
CA LEU A 335 62.90 66.71 1.77
C LEU A 335 63.73 67.29 0.63
N ALA A 336 64.85 67.96 0.96
CA ALA A 336 65.77 68.51 -0.03
C ALA A 336 66.38 67.41 -0.91
N ASN A 337 66.77 66.28 -0.31
CA ASN A 337 67.27 65.13 -1.06
C ASN A 337 66.19 64.50 -1.96
N LYS A 338 64.94 64.40 -1.48
CA LYS A 338 63.81 63.88 -2.29
C LYS A 338 63.49 64.79 -3.49
N MET A 339 63.54 66.10 -3.31
CA MET A 339 63.30 67.08 -4.40
C MET A 339 64.55 67.35 -5.26
N GLY A 340 65.70 66.76 -4.91
CA GLY A 340 66.98 67.03 -5.59
C GLY A 340 67.48 68.47 -5.43
N LEU A 341 66.98 69.23 -4.45
CA LEU A 341 67.34 70.62 -4.24
C LEU A 341 68.66 70.72 -3.44
N LYS A 342 69.66 71.37 -4.02
CA LYS A 342 70.88 71.78 -3.30
C LYS A 342 70.73 73.22 -2.82
N PHE A 343 70.81 73.41 -1.51
CA PHE A 343 70.82 74.74 -0.91
C PHE A 343 72.09 75.51 -1.32
N GLN A 344 71.94 76.79 -1.68
CA GLN A 344 73.03 77.60 -2.26
C GLN A 344 73.97 78.20 -1.19
N ARG A 345 73.41 78.65 -0.06
CA ARG A 345 74.19 79.36 0.98
C ARG A 345 74.60 78.48 2.15
N TYR A 346 73.84 77.44 2.44
CA TYR A 346 74.03 76.62 3.64
C TYR A 346 74.00 75.14 3.28
N ARG A 347 74.82 74.34 3.94
CA ARG A 347 74.75 72.88 3.93
C ARG A 347 74.19 72.39 5.26
N LEU A 348 73.15 71.56 5.20
CA LEU A 348 72.55 70.93 6.38
C LEU A 348 73.38 69.70 6.78
N VAL A 349 73.76 69.61 8.06
CA VAL A 349 74.41 68.43 8.65
C VAL A 349 73.55 67.93 9.81
N PRO A 350 72.67 66.93 9.59
CA PRO A 350 71.91 66.34 10.67
C PRO A 350 72.83 65.50 11.56
N TYR A 351 72.95 65.86 12.83
CA TYR A 351 73.78 65.17 13.82
C TYR A 351 73.01 64.96 15.13
N GLY A 352 71.84 64.32 15.02
CA GLY A 352 70.95 64.06 16.16
C GLY A 352 70.63 65.35 16.92
N ASN A 353 70.83 65.33 18.23
CA ASN A 353 70.61 66.46 19.12
C ASN A 353 71.59 67.64 18.92
N HIS A 354 72.69 67.50 18.18
CA HIS A 354 73.63 68.60 17.93
C HIS A 354 73.72 68.91 16.44
N SER A 355 72.57 69.00 15.78
CA SER A 355 72.51 69.32 14.35
C SER A 355 72.89 70.78 14.09
N TYR A 356 73.64 71.04 13.02
CA TYR A 356 74.13 72.37 12.67
C TYR A 356 74.10 72.63 11.15
N LEU A 357 74.26 73.90 10.76
CA LEU A 357 74.31 74.35 9.37
C LEU A 357 75.69 74.94 9.08
N GLU A 358 76.32 74.50 8.00
CA GLU A 358 77.58 75.09 7.52
C GLU A 358 77.28 76.15 6.46
N SER A 359 77.75 77.39 6.65
CA SER A 359 77.71 78.41 5.61
C SER A 359 78.74 78.08 4.51
N LEU A 360 78.31 78.08 3.25
CA LEU A 360 79.18 77.85 2.10
C LEU A 360 79.96 79.12 1.69
N THR A 361 79.51 80.30 2.13
CA THR A 361 80.17 81.58 1.84
C THR A 361 81.28 81.93 2.83
N ASP A 362 81.29 81.32 4.02
CA ASP A 362 82.26 81.60 5.10
C ASP A 362 83.41 80.56 5.20
N LYS A 363 83.52 79.62 4.25
CA LYS A 363 84.61 78.61 4.25
C LYS A 363 86.00 79.17 3.93
N SER A 364 86.14 80.49 3.84
CA SER A 364 87.42 81.19 3.74
C SER A 364 87.75 81.91 5.05
N LYS A 365 88.24 81.16 6.04
CA LYS A 365 89.09 81.74 7.08
C LYS A 365 90.09 80.73 7.60
#